data_AF-A0A0Q8PUS0-F1
#
_entry.id   AF-A0A0Q8PUS0-F1
#
_cell.length_a   1.000
_cell.length_b   1.000
_cell.length_c   1.000
_cell.angle_alpha   90.00
_cell.angle_beta   90.00
_cell.angle_gamma   90.00
#
_symmetry.space_group_name_H-M   'P 1'
#
loop_
_entity.id
_entity.type
_entity.pdbx_description
1 polymer ?
#
loop_
_entity_poly.entity_id
_entity_poly.type
_entity_poly.pdbx_seq_one_letter_code
_entity_poly.pdbx_strand_id
1 'polypeptide(L)'
;MGFGDGARFLLRGMRLWRERPRLMLLGIIPALIVGVLIMALLVVLVMYADDAIDWATPFADDWNDAVQSVFRGVLFVLVLVGAAMLSVVTFTGLTLAVGDPFYEKIWKEVELSLGGEVPDKGVGWIRGIVDGLTLVVLGIATAVLVFAIGLLPLVGAVVGAALGLVVAGRLLAGELVSRPLEARGMDRAARVALMKEHRRAMLGFGVSVQACFLVPFGGIAVMPAAVAGATYFAREVLDAAFATPVSAPAGPPVIDPPQD
;
A
#
# COMPACT_ATOMS: atom_id res chain seq x y z
N MET A 1 -19.31 -0.74 14.88
CA MET A 1 -18.13 0.15 15.03
C MET A 1 -18.28 1.37 14.13
N GLY A 2 -17.96 2.55 14.64
CA GLY A 2 -17.98 3.83 13.93
C GLY A 2 -16.66 4.17 13.25
N PHE A 3 -16.60 5.35 12.61
CA PHE A 3 -15.40 5.84 11.92
C PHE A 3 -14.20 6.04 12.87
N GLY A 4 -14.45 6.61 14.06
CA GLY A 4 -13.40 6.83 15.06
C GLY A 4 -12.78 5.53 15.57
N ASP A 5 -13.56 4.45 15.67
CA ASP A 5 -13.06 3.13 16.05
C ASP A 5 -12.09 2.59 14.99
N GLY A 6 -12.42 2.79 13.71
CA GLY A 6 -11.54 2.49 12.58
C GLY A 6 -10.17 3.19 12.68
N ALA A 7 -10.17 4.48 12.96
CA ALA A 7 -8.94 5.27 13.12
C ALA A 7 -8.09 4.78 14.31
N ARG A 8 -8.72 4.29 15.39
CA ARG A 8 -8.01 3.75 16.56
C ARG A 8 -7.20 2.49 16.24
N PHE A 9 -7.60 1.68 15.26
CA PHE A 9 -6.80 0.53 14.83
C PHE A 9 -5.46 0.95 14.23
N LEU A 10 -5.42 2.06 13.49
CA LEU A 10 -4.14 2.62 13.02
C LEU A 10 -3.29 3.08 14.20
N LEU A 11 -3.86 3.79 15.18
CA LEU A 11 -3.13 4.21 16.38
C LEU A 11 -2.59 3.00 17.18
N ARG A 12 -3.35 1.91 17.25
CA ARG A 12 -2.93 0.66 17.87
C ARG A 12 -1.76 0.03 17.11
N GLY A 13 -1.81 0.01 15.78
CA GLY A 13 -0.67 -0.40 14.95
C GLY A 13 0.55 0.52 15.10
N MET A 14 0.35 1.84 15.22
CA MET A 14 1.43 2.79 15.46
C MET A 14 2.10 2.59 16.82
N ARG A 15 1.38 2.09 17.82
CA ARG A 15 1.94 1.77 19.14
C ARG A 15 3.02 0.68 19.07
N LEU A 16 2.97 -0.22 18.07
CA LEU A 16 4.02 -1.22 17.85
C LEU A 16 5.39 -0.64 17.51
N TRP A 17 5.46 0.60 17.01
CA TRP A 17 6.76 1.29 16.86
C TRP A 17 7.50 1.44 18.19
N ARG A 18 6.76 1.58 19.30
CA ARG A 18 7.34 1.70 20.64
C ARG A 18 7.53 0.33 21.30
N GLU A 19 6.60 -0.60 21.07
CA GLU A 19 6.61 -1.92 21.74
C GLU A 19 7.52 -2.93 21.06
N ARG A 20 7.58 -2.91 19.71
CA ARG A 20 8.34 -3.87 18.89
C ARG A 20 9.04 -3.17 17.72
N PRO A 21 9.96 -2.22 17.96
CA PRO A 21 10.61 -1.44 16.91
C PRO A 21 11.35 -2.31 15.88
N ARG A 22 11.98 -3.42 16.31
CA ARG A 22 12.68 -4.35 15.41
C ARG A 22 11.76 -4.98 14.36
N LEU A 23 10.53 -5.33 14.75
CA LEU A 23 9.52 -5.87 13.84
C LEU A 23 9.07 -4.80 12.83
N MET A 24 8.90 -3.57 13.30
CA MET A 24 8.47 -2.45 12.45
C MET A 24 9.55 -2.04 11.45
N LEU A 25 10.83 -2.07 11.87
CA LEU A 25 11.97 -1.84 10.99
C LEU A 25 12.06 -2.89 9.88
N LEU A 26 11.66 -4.14 10.11
CA LEU A 26 11.59 -5.15 9.03
C LEU A 26 10.66 -4.69 7.89
N GLY A 27 9.57 -3.99 8.21
CA GLY A 27 8.65 -3.47 7.20
C GLY A 27 9.18 -2.29 6.39
N ILE A 28 10.25 -1.63 6.85
CA ILE A 28 10.93 -0.55 6.10
C ILE A 28 11.94 -1.13 5.09
N ILE A 29 12.47 -2.32 5.32
CA ILE A 29 13.52 -2.94 4.50
C ILE A 29 13.20 -2.95 3.00
N PRO A 30 11.99 -3.31 2.54
CA PRO A 30 11.65 -3.29 1.11
C PRO A 30 11.87 -1.92 0.47
N ALA A 31 11.35 -0.87 1.11
CA ALA A 31 11.49 0.51 0.65
C ALA A 31 12.95 0.96 0.67
N LEU A 32 13.73 0.53 1.67
CA LEU A 32 15.16 0.83 1.74
C LEU A 32 15.93 0.18 0.58
N ILE A 33 15.71 -1.11 0.32
CA ILE A 33 16.38 -1.86 -0.75
C ILE A 33 16.09 -1.21 -2.11
N VAL A 34 14.80 -0.99 -2.40
CA VAL A 34 14.36 -0.42 -3.67
C VAL A 34 14.82 1.04 -3.79
N GLY A 35 14.74 1.81 -2.71
CA GLY A 35 15.18 3.20 -2.67
C GLY A 35 16.68 3.35 -2.92
N VAL A 36 17.51 2.51 -2.31
CA VAL A 36 18.97 2.49 -2.55
C VAL A 36 19.28 2.12 -4.00
N LEU A 37 18.59 1.11 -4.55
CA LEU A 37 18.79 0.70 -5.94
C LEU A 37 18.44 1.83 -6.93
N ILE A 38 17.29 2.46 -6.75
CA ILE A 38 16.84 3.57 -7.60
C ILE A 38 17.77 4.77 -7.45
N MET A 39 18.20 5.08 -6.22
CA MET A 39 19.15 6.16 -5.96
C MET A 39 20.48 5.90 -6.66
N ALA A 40 21.01 4.67 -6.60
CA ALA A 40 22.22 4.29 -7.31
C ALA A 40 22.05 4.46 -8.82
N LEU A 41 20.91 4.04 -9.38
CA LEU A 41 20.61 4.20 -10.80
C LEU A 41 20.52 5.68 -11.22
N LEU A 42 19.93 6.53 -10.39
CA LEU A 42 19.86 7.98 -10.64
C LEU A 42 21.24 8.64 -10.56
N VAL A 43 22.10 8.23 -9.62
CA VAL A 43 23.49 8.71 -9.54
C VAL A 43 24.24 8.34 -10.80
N VAL A 44 24.16 7.08 -11.23
CA VAL A 44 24.75 6.62 -12.50
C VAL A 44 24.20 7.45 -13.67
N LEU A 45 22.88 7.64 -13.75
CA LEU A 45 22.29 8.46 -14.80
C LEU A 45 22.88 9.87 -14.81
N VAL A 46 22.97 10.56 -13.67
CA VAL A 46 23.52 11.92 -13.60
C VAL A 46 25.00 11.95 -14.02
N MET A 47 25.78 10.93 -13.65
CA MET A 47 27.19 10.85 -14.03
C MET A 47 27.42 10.65 -15.53
N TYR A 48 26.51 9.96 -16.22
CA TYR A 48 26.64 9.60 -17.64
C TYR A 48 25.65 10.33 -18.55
N ALA A 49 24.83 11.23 -18.02
CA ALA A 49 23.78 11.91 -18.79
C ALA A 49 24.36 12.83 -19.85
N ASP A 50 25.43 13.57 -19.53
CA ASP A 50 26.10 14.45 -20.49
C ASP A 50 26.66 13.63 -21.67
N ASP A 51 27.44 12.58 -21.38
CA ASP A 51 27.99 11.67 -22.40
C ASP A 51 26.89 11.04 -23.27
N ALA A 52 25.77 10.64 -22.66
CA ALA A 52 24.65 10.04 -23.38
C ALA A 52 23.93 11.06 -24.27
N ILE A 53 23.77 12.30 -23.81
CA ILE A 53 23.16 13.39 -24.58
C ILE A 53 24.05 13.79 -25.74
N ASP A 54 25.36 13.90 -25.51
CA ASP A 54 26.36 14.19 -26.54
C ASP A 54 26.33 13.11 -27.63
N TRP A 55 26.38 11.84 -27.23
CA TRP A 55 26.28 10.71 -28.15
C TRP A 55 24.96 10.69 -28.94
N ALA A 56 23.85 11.07 -28.32
CA ALA A 56 22.53 11.08 -28.95
C ALA A 56 22.28 12.31 -29.84
N THR A 57 23.11 13.36 -29.75
CA THR A 57 22.90 14.64 -30.46
C THR A 57 24.05 15.04 -31.39
N PRO A 58 24.57 14.15 -32.25
CA PRO A 58 25.67 14.49 -33.16
C PRO A 58 25.27 15.54 -34.21
N PHE A 59 23.99 15.62 -34.55
CA PHE A 59 23.46 16.65 -35.44
C PHE A 59 23.57 18.09 -34.88
N ALA A 60 23.80 18.22 -33.57
CA ALA A 60 23.96 19.50 -32.88
C ALA A 60 25.44 19.88 -32.71
N ASP A 61 26.39 19.07 -33.19
CA ASP A 61 27.84 19.32 -33.03
C ASP A 61 28.31 20.56 -33.78
N ASP A 62 27.72 20.86 -34.93
CA ASP A 62 28.07 22.01 -35.78
C ASP A 62 27.28 23.30 -35.42
N TRP A 63 26.50 23.29 -34.34
CA TRP A 63 25.71 24.45 -33.93
C TRP A 63 26.58 25.50 -33.23
N ASN A 64 26.04 26.71 -33.11
CA ASN A 64 26.67 27.72 -32.27
C ASN A 64 26.74 27.24 -30.81
N ASP A 65 27.92 27.36 -30.17
CA ASP A 65 28.19 26.89 -28.80
C ASP A 65 27.14 27.30 -27.77
N ALA A 66 26.62 28.54 -27.84
CA ALA A 66 25.61 29.03 -26.91
C ALA A 66 24.25 28.34 -27.13
N VAL A 67 23.87 28.08 -28.38
CA VAL A 67 22.62 27.39 -28.72
C VAL A 67 22.72 25.90 -28.37
N GLN A 68 23.86 25.28 -28.67
CA GLN A 68 24.15 23.88 -28.37
C GLN A 68 24.11 23.61 -26.86
N SER A 69 24.81 24.42 -26.06
CA SER A 69 24.85 24.27 -24.60
C SER A 69 23.47 24.44 -23.95
N VAL A 70 22.67 25.42 -24.40
CA VAL A 70 21.30 25.59 -23.92
C VAL A 70 20.44 24.39 -24.30
N PHE A 71 20.52 23.90 -25.54
CA PHE A 71 19.75 22.75 -26.00
C PHE A 71 20.09 21.47 -25.20
N ARG A 72 21.39 21.14 -25.06
CA ARG A 72 21.83 19.97 -24.29
C ARG A 72 21.50 20.12 -22.80
N GLY A 73 21.60 21.32 -22.24
CA GLY A 73 21.17 21.60 -20.86
C GLY A 73 19.67 21.38 -20.65
N VAL A 74 18.83 21.79 -21.59
CA VAL A 74 17.38 21.49 -21.55
C VAL A 74 17.12 19.99 -21.63
N LEU A 75 17.82 19.27 -22.52
CA LEU A 75 17.72 17.81 -22.60
C LEU A 75 18.12 17.13 -21.30
N PHE A 76 19.20 17.59 -20.65
CA PHE A 76 19.64 17.07 -19.36
C PHE A 76 18.56 17.22 -18.30
N VAL A 77 17.95 18.40 -18.19
CA VAL A 77 16.85 18.65 -17.25
C VAL A 77 15.65 17.77 -17.58
N LEU A 78 15.28 17.62 -18.85
CA LEU A 78 14.18 16.75 -19.28
C LEU A 78 14.42 15.28 -18.93
N VAL A 79 15.64 14.77 -19.17
CA VAL A 79 16.05 13.42 -18.79
C VAL A 79 15.96 13.23 -17.29
N LEU A 80 16.45 14.19 -16.50
CA LEU A 80 16.42 14.12 -15.04
C LEU A 80 14.99 14.13 -14.50
N VAL A 81 14.13 15.00 -15.02
CA VAL A 81 12.71 15.06 -14.65
C VAL A 81 12.00 13.76 -15.05
N GLY A 82 12.21 13.27 -16.27
CA GLY A 82 11.63 12.02 -16.74
C GLY A 82 12.08 10.82 -15.90
N ALA A 83 13.36 10.73 -15.57
CA ALA A 83 13.91 9.70 -14.72
C ALA A 83 13.39 9.79 -13.28
N ALA A 84 13.23 11.00 -12.73
CA ALA A 84 12.64 11.20 -11.41
C ALA A 84 11.17 10.75 -11.38
N MET A 85 10.37 11.11 -12.39
CA MET A 85 8.97 10.66 -12.50
C MET A 85 8.88 9.14 -12.63
N LEU A 86 9.72 8.54 -13.49
CA LEU A 86 9.79 7.09 -13.65
C LEU A 86 10.17 6.41 -12.33
N SER A 87 11.16 6.97 -11.63
CA SER A 87 11.63 6.47 -10.34
C SER A 87 10.52 6.39 -9.30
N VAL A 88 9.61 7.38 -9.25
CA VAL A 88 8.47 7.35 -8.32
C VAL A 88 7.57 6.14 -8.59
N VAL A 89 7.18 5.93 -9.85
CA VAL A 89 6.27 4.84 -10.22
C VAL A 89 6.93 3.47 -10.01
N THR A 90 8.18 3.33 -10.46
CA THR A 90 8.99 2.12 -10.31
C THR A 90 9.25 1.82 -8.83
N PHE A 91 9.55 2.83 -8.01
CA PHE A 91 9.74 2.67 -6.56
C PHE A 91 8.51 2.07 -5.90
N THR A 92 7.33 2.63 -6.16
CA THR A 92 6.07 2.11 -5.58
C THR A 92 5.83 0.67 -6.00
N GLY A 93 5.96 0.36 -7.30
CA GLY A 93 5.76 -0.98 -7.83
C GLY A 93 6.70 -2.01 -7.20
N LEU A 94 8.02 -1.76 -7.27
CA LEU A 94 9.02 -2.67 -6.72
C LEU A 94 8.91 -2.81 -5.20
N THR A 95 8.62 -1.73 -4.47
CA THR A 95 8.48 -1.79 -3.01
C THR A 95 7.32 -2.69 -2.58
N LEU A 96 6.21 -2.67 -3.31
CA LEU A 96 5.09 -3.58 -3.07
C LEU A 96 5.45 -5.03 -3.40
N ALA A 97 6.08 -5.28 -4.55
CA ALA A 97 6.49 -6.62 -4.98
C ALA A 97 7.51 -7.27 -4.04
N VAL A 98 8.48 -6.49 -3.54
CA VAL A 98 9.49 -6.94 -2.58
C VAL A 98 8.91 -7.01 -1.17
N GLY A 99 7.85 -6.25 -0.88
CA GLY A 99 7.34 -6.03 0.47
C GLY A 99 6.53 -7.17 1.07
N ASP A 100 5.84 -7.96 0.24
CA ASP A 100 4.97 -9.06 0.67
C ASP A 100 5.58 -9.97 1.76
N PRO A 101 6.80 -10.55 1.60
CA PRO A 101 7.38 -11.41 2.63
C PRO A 101 7.70 -10.67 3.95
N PHE A 102 7.96 -9.37 3.91
CA PHE A 102 8.25 -8.58 5.12
C PHE A 102 6.96 -8.20 5.85
N TYR A 103 5.93 -7.79 5.11
CA TYR A 103 4.61 -7.53 5.65
C TYR A 103 3.96 -8.81 6.18
N GLU A 104 4.26 -9.96 5.57
CA GLU A 104 3.81 -11.27 6.06
C GLU A 104 4.30 -11.54 7.49
N LYS A 105 5.58 -11.30 7.75
CA LYS A 105 6.17 -11.47 9.09
C LYS A 105 5.53 -10.56 10.13
N ILE A 106 5.19 -9.33 9.75
CA ILE A 106 4.55 -8.36 10.67
C ILE A 106 3.17 -8.85 11.08
N TRP A 107 2.30 -9.21 10.13
CA TRP A 107 0.95 -9.63 10.49
C TRP A 107 0.94 -10.95 11.25
N LYS A 108 1.83 -11.91 10.91
CA LYS A 108 1.97 -13.17 11.65
C LYS A 108 2.36 -12.94 13.11
N GLU A 109 3.32 -12.07 13.37
CA GLU A 109 3.75 -11.77 14.73
C GLU A 109 2.65 -11.06 15.54
N VAL A 110 1.87 -10.19 14.89
CA VAL A 110 0.68 -9.58 15.50
C VAL A 110 -0.36 -10.65 15.84
N GLU A 111 -0.61 -11.59 14.93
CA GLU A 111 -1.56 -12.68 15.14
C GLU A 111 -1.17 -13.61 16.30
N LEU A 112 0.12 -13.97 16.38
CA LEU A 112 0.68 -14.73 17.50
C LEU A 112 0.52 -13.99 18.83
N SER A 113 0.71 -12.66 18.84
CA SER A 113 0.52 -11.85 20.05
C SER A 113 -0.95 -11.81 20.52
N LEU A 114 -1.89 -12.14 19.64
CA LEU A 114 -3.33 -12.23 19.89
C LEU A 114 -3.80 -13.69 20.15
N GLY A 115 -2.85 -14.64 20.28
CA GLY A 115 -3.13 -16.04 20.57
C GLY A 115 -3.75 -16.84 19.43
N GLY A 116 -3.57 -16.41 18.17
CA GLY A 116 -4.01 -17.16 16.99
C GLY A 116 -3.02 -18.25 16.55
N GLU A 117 -3.51 -19.32 15.93
CA GLU A 117 -2.67 -20.28 15.19
C GLU A 117 -2.32 -19.69 13.81
N VAL A 118 -1.04 -19.72 13.45
CA VAL A 118 -0.53 -19.17 12.17
C VAL A 118 -0.43 -20.28 11.12
N PRO A 119 -1.14 -20.18 9.98
CA PRO A 119 -1.00 -21.15 8.90
C PRO A 119 0.36 -21.04 8.19
N ASP A 120 0.99 -22.18 7.94
CA ASP A 120 2.39 -22.32 7.54
C ASP A 120 2.65 -22.22 6.02
N LYS A 121 1.88 -21.38 5.31
CA LYS A 121 2.07 -21.19 3.85
C LYS A 121 2.84 -19.92 3.56
N GLY A 122 4.16 -20.03 3.48
CA GLY A 122 5.04 -18.94 3.03
C GLY A 122 4.90 -18.67 1.52
N VAL A 123 4.90 -17.40 1.12
CA VAL A 123 4.83 -17.01 -0.29
C VAL A 123 6.17 -17.27 -0.99
N GLY A 124 6.13 -17.97 -2.13
CA GLY A 124 7.30 -18.34 -2.91
C GLY A 124 8.00 -17.11 -3.54
N TRP A 125 9.24 -16.87 -3.13
CA TRP A 125 10.11 -15.74 -3.49
C TRP A 125 10.30 -15.52 -5.00
N ILE A 126 10.06 -16.56 -5.81
CA ILE A 126 10.26 -16.56 -7.26
C ILE A 126 9.18 -15.75 -8.00
N ARG A 127 7.98 -15.62 -7.43
CA ARG A 127 6.88 -14.86 -8.06
C ARG A 127 7.15 -13.35 -8.07
N GLY A 128 7.79 -12.83 -7.02
CA GLY A 128 8.12 -11.41 -6.89
C GLY A 128 9.15 -10.89 -7.90
N ILE A 129 10.00 -11.76 -8.46
CA ILE A 129 10.97 -11.39 -9.49
C ILE A 129 10.29 -11.20 -10.86
N VAL A 130 9.32 -12.08 -11.19
CA VAL A 130 8.55 -12.01 -12.45
C VAL A 130 7.60 -10.80 -12.43
N ASP A 131 6.94 -10.56 -11.29
CA ASP A 131 6.06 -9.41 -11.12
C ASP A 131 6.83 -8.08 -11.21
N GLY A 132 8.08 -8.05 -10.73
CA GLY A 132 8.95 -6.87 -10.80
C GLY A 132 9.20 -6.36 -12.23
N LEU A 133 9.37 -7.25 -13.20
CA LEU A 133 9.62 -6.86 -14.60
C LEU A 133 8.34 -6.34 -15.29
N THR A 134 7.20 -6.97 -15.01
CA THR A 134 5.88 -6.49 -15.46
C THR A 134 5.54 -5.11 -14.87
N LEU A 135 5.92 -4.87 -13.61
CA LEU A 135 5.76 -3.59 -12.94
C LEU A 135 6.63 -2.48 -13.53
N VAL A 136 7.84 -2.78 -14.01
CA VAL A 136 8.68 -1.80 -14.71
C VAL A 136 8.01 -1.37 -16.02
N VAL A 137 7.50 -2.32 -16.81
CA VAL A 137 6.81 -2.02 -18.09
C VAL A 137 5.51 -1.24 -17.86
N LEU A 138 4.71 -1.64 -16.88
CA LEU A 138 3.49 -0.94 -16.48
C LEU A 138 3.81 0.47 -15.94
N GLY A 139 4.92 0.61 -15.22
CA GLY A 139 5.37 1.87 -14.66
C GLY A 139 5.73 2.90 -15.73
N ILE A 140 6.44 2.47 -16.77
CA ILE A 140 6.76 3.31 -17.93
C ILE A 140 5.48 3.78 -18.64
N ALA A 141 4.53 2.87 -18.90
CA ALA A 141 3.26 3.22 -19.54
C ALA A 141 2.43 4.20 -18.68
N THR A 142 2.44 4.01 -17.36
CA THR A 142 1.72 4.87 -16.41
C THR A 142 2.36 6.26 -16.32
N ALA A 143 3.69 6.37 -16.33
CA ALA A 143 4.40 7.64 -16.32
C ALA A 143 4.04 8.50 -17.55
N VAL A 144 3.97 7.90 -18.73
CA VAL A 144 3.56 8.56 -19.97
C VAL A 144 2.10 9.07 -19.88
N LEU A 145 1.20 8.26 -19.33
CA LEU A 145 -0.21 8.62 -19.16
C LEU A 145 -0.38 9.78 -18.16
N VAL A 146 0.32 9.72 -17.02
CA VAL A 146 0.27 10.77 -15.98
C VAL A 146 0.84 12.09 -16.50
N PHE A 147 1.93 12.04 -17.27
CA PHE A 147 2.48 13.21 -17.94
C PHE A 147 1.44 13.86 -18.88
N ALA A 148 0.73 13.06 -19.66
CA ALA A 148 -0.33 13.54 -20.55
C ALA A 148 -1.54 14.14 -19.81
N ILE A 149 -1.95 13.52 -18.69
CA ILE A 149 -3.09 13.99 -17.87
C ILE A 149 -2.71 15.27 -17.09
N GLY A 150 -1.45 15.43 -16.71
CA GLY A 150 -0.92 16.61 -16.01
C GLY A 150 -1.03 17.92 -16.81
N LEU A 151 -1.32 17.87 -18.11
CA LEU A 151 -1.56 19.04 -18.96
C LEU A 151 -2.97 19.67 -18.83
N LEU A 152 -3.88 19.10 -18.06
CA LEU A 152 -5.26 19.61 -17.95
C LEU A 152 -5.44 20.56 -16.74
N PRO A 153 -5.75 21.86 -16.95
CA PRO A 153 -5.86 22.83 -15.87
C PRO A 153 -7.14 22.67 -15.02
N LEU A 154 -6.93 22.92 -13.73
CA LEU A 154 -7.75 22.60 -12.57
C LEU A 154 -9.10 23.32 -12.50
N VAL A 155 -10.17 22.52 -12.46
CA VAL A 155 -11.37 22.82 -11.66
C VAL A 155 -11.62 21.72 -10.59
N GLY A 156 -10.84 20.63 -10.62
CA GLY A 156 -11.06 19.44 -9.78
C GLY A 156 -10.09 19.23 -8.61
N ALA A 157 -9.16 20.14 -8.28
CA ALA A 157 -8.09 19.83 -7.32
C ALA A 157 -8.59 19.55 -5.90
N VAL A 158 -9.48 20.37 -5.34
CA VAL A 158 -9.94 20.19 -3.95
C VAL A 158 -10.92 19.03 -3.85
N VAL A 159 -11.92 18.98 -4.73
CA VAL A 159 -12.92 17.90 -4.76
C VAL A 159 -12.27 16.57 -5.14
N GLY A 160 -11.34 16.59 -6.11
CA GLY A 160 -10.56 15.43 -6.54
C GLY A 160 -9.57 14.95 -5.48
N ALA A 161 -8.91 15.85 -4.73
CA ALA A 161 -8.05 15.46 -3.62
C ALA A 161 -8.87 14.81 -2.49
N ALA A 162 -10.01 15.40 -2.12
CA ALA A 162 -10.89 14.85 -1.08
C ALA A 162 -11.49 13.48 -1.49
N LEU A 163 -12.03 13.38 -2.71
CA LEU A 163 -12.55 12.12 -3.24
C LEU A 163 -11.44 11.09 -3.41
N GLY A 164 -10.27 11.49 -3.91
CA GLY A 164 -9.10 10.64 -4.06
C GLY A 164 -8.64 10.07 -2.73
N LEU A 165 -8.57 10.90 -1.69
CA LEU A 165 -8.26 10.48 -0.31
C LEU A 165 -9.25 9.42 0.20
N VAL A 166 -10.55 9.67 0.03
CA VAL A 166 -11.60 8.75 0.51
C VAL A 166 -11.62 7.44 -0.28
N VAL A 167 -11.53 7.50 -1.60
CA VAL A 167 -11.58 6.32 -2.47
C VAL A 167 -10.31 5.49 -2.31
N ALA A 168 -9.13 6.10 -2.35
CA ALA A 168 -7.86 5.40 -2.13
C ALA A 168 -7.80 4.78 -0.73
N GLY A 169 -8.20 5.54 0.31
CA GLY A 169 -8.28 5.01 1.67
C GLY A 169 -9.23 3.82 1.79
N ARG A 170 -10.41 3.87 1.17
CA ARG A 170 -11.37 2.75 1.17
C ARG A 170 -10.79 1.50 0.49
N LEU A 171 -10.13 1.66 -0.65
CA LEU A 171 -9.51 0.54 -1.38
C LEU A 171 -8.36 -0.06 -0.58
N LEU A 172 -7.50 0.80 -0.03
CA LEU A 172 -6.35 0.39 0.79
C LEU A 172 -6.77 -0.37 2.04
N ALA A 173 -7.79 0.11 2.75
CA ALA A 173 -8.35 -0.60 3.89
C ALA A 173 -8.92 -1.97 3.51
N GLY A 174 -9.64 -2.02 2.38
CA GLY A 174 -10.18 -3.27 1.85
C GLY A 174 -9.09 -4.30 1.58
N GLU A 175 -8.02 -3.89 0.91
CA GLU A 175 -6.86 -4.74 0.62
C GLU A 175 -6.19 -5.21 1.92
N LEU A 176 -5.77 -4.29 2.79
CA LEU A 176 -5.02 -4.59 4.01
C LEU A 176 -5.78 -5.48 4.99
N VAL A 177 -7.06 -5.19 5.24
CA VAL A 177 -7.88 -5.99 6.18
C VAL A 177 -8.23 -7.35 5.60
N SER A 178 -8.27 -7.47 4.27
CA SER A 178 -8.58 -8.75 3.63
C SER A 178 -7.46 -9.79 3.74
N ARG A 179 -6.19 -9.39 3.79
CA ARG A 179 -5.03 -10.30 3.89
C ARG A 179 -5.04 -11.21 5.13
N PRO A 180 -5.22 -10.73 6.37
CA PRO A 180 -5.31 -11.61 7.54
C PRO A 180 -6.54 -12.52 7.50
N LEU A 181 -7.63 -12.08 6.86
CA LEU A 181 -8.84 -12.87 6.67
C LEU A 181 -8.64 -13.99 5.62
N GLU A 182 -7.92 -13.72 4.54
CA GLU A 182 -7.51 -14.72 3.53
C GLU A 182 -6.56 -15.76 4.12
N ALA A 183 -5.62 -15.32 4.95
CA ALA A 183 -4.70 -16.23 5.62
C ALA A 183 -5.44 -17.26 6.49
N ARG A 184 -6.61 -16.89 7.02
CA ARG A 184 -7.55 -17.76 7.76
C ARG A 184 -8.46 -18.61 6.86
N GLY A 185 -8.25 -18.60 5.55
CA GLY A 185 -8.96 -19.44 4.59
C GLY A 185 -10.35 -18.94 4.19
N MET A 186 -10.73 -17.70 4.55
CA MET A 186 -12.05 -17.18 4.17
C MET A 186 -12.09 -16.80 2.69
N ASP A 187 -13.17 -17.22 2.04
CA ASP A 187 -13.45 -16.85 0.67
C ASP A 187 -13.83 -15.36 0.54
N ARG A 188 -13.95 -14.89 -0.71
CA ARG A 188 -14.26 -13.47 -0.97
C ARG A 188 -15.67 -13.09 -0.50
N ALA A 189 -16.63 -14.01 -0.60
CA ALA A 189 -18.02 -13.74 -0.23
C ALA A 189 -18.17 -13.56 1.29
N ALA A 190 -17.59 -14.44 2.09
CA ALA A 190 -17.60 -14.36 3.55
C ALA A 190 -16.94 -13.08 4.05
N ARG A 191 -15.80 -12.68 3.46
CA ARG A 191 -15.11 -11.42 3.82
C ARG A 191 -15.97 -10.19 3.53
N VAL A 192 -16.64 -10.14 2.38
CA VAL A 192 -17.53 -9.04 2.02
C VAL A 192 -18.74 -8.98 2.94
N ALA A 193 -19.33 -10.14 3.28
CA ALA A 193 -20.45 -10.23 4.22
C ALA A 193 -20.04 -9.72 5.60
N LEU A 194 -18.92 -10.21 6.15
CA LEU A 194 -18.39 -9.82 7.45
C LEU A 194 -18.11 -8.31 7.53
N MET A 195 -17.48 -7.72 6.50
CA MET A 195 -17.16 -6.28 6.51
C MET A 195 -18.35 -5.38 6.23
N LYS A 196 -19.50 -5.91 5.79
CA LYS A 196 -20.67 -5.09 5.45
C LYS A 196 -21.19 -4.31 6.66
N GLU A 197 -21.07 -4.87 7.86
CA GLU A 197 -21.51 -4.27 9.12
C GLU A 197 -20.51 -3.24 9.68
N HIS A 198 -19.27 -3.26 9.19
CA HIS A 198 -18.16 -2.42 9.68
C HIS A 198 -17.69 -1.36 8.66
N ARG A 199 -18.52 -1.02 7.66
CA ARG A 199 -18.16 -0.09 6.57
C ARG A 199 -17.65 1.28 7.04
N ARG A 200 -18.25 1.83 8.11
CA ARG A 200 -17.82 3.13 8.66
C ARG A 200 -16.44 3.05 9.32
N ALA A 201 -16.17 1.97 10.05
CA ALA A 201 -14.85 1.71 10.62
C ALA A 201 -13.80 1.44 9.53
N MET A 202 -14.15 0.70 8.47
CA MET A 202 -13.28 0.49 7.31
C MET A 202 -12.87 1.81 6.64
N LEU A 203 -13.83 2.72 6.44
CA LEU A 203 -13.54 4.06 5.93
C LEU A 203 -12.65 4.86 6.89
N GLY A 204 -12.92 4.81 8.20
CA GLY A 204 -12.11 5.50 9.22
C GLY A 204 -10.67 5.04 9.26
N PHE A 205 -10.47 3.72 9.25
CA PHE A 205 -9.14 3.12 9.16
C PHE A 205 -8.42 3.54 7.87
N GLY A 206 -9.06 3.34 6.72
CA GLY A 206 -8.48 3.61 5.41
C GLY A 206 -8.15 5.07 5.15
N VAL A 207 -9.06 5.99 5.47
CA VAL A 207 -8.82 7.43 5.33
C VAL A 207 -7.69 7.88 6.24
N SER A 208 -7.58 7.34 7.46
CA SER A 208 -6.49 7.67 8.37
C SER A 208 -5.14 7.20 7.82
N VAL A 209 -5.06 5.96 7.31
CA VAL A 209 -3.83 5.44 6.69
C VAL A 209 -3.47 6.27 5.46
N GLN A 210 -4.44 6.53 4.58
CA GLN A 210 -4.20 7.29 3.36
C GLN A 210 -3.78 8.73 3.64
N ALA A 211 -4.37 9.38 4.66
CA ALA A 211 -3.97 10.71 5.08
C ALA A 211 -2.52 10.73 5.56
N CYS A 212 -2.10 9.71 6.31
CA CYS A 212 -0.70 9.56 6.71
C CYS A 212 0.23 9.34 5.51
N PHE A 213 -0.23 8.66 4.46
CA PHE A 213 0.55 8.42 3.25
C PHE A 213 0.76 9.69 2.40
N LEU A 214 -0.06 10.73 2.62
CA LEU A 214 0.15 12.04 2.00
C LEU A 214 1.34 12.79 2.61
N VAL A 215 1.76 12.45 3.83
CA VAL A 215 2.97 13.00 4.44
C VAL A 215 4.19 12.38 3.75
N PRO A 216 5.19 13.17 3.34
CA PRO A 216 6.44 12.63 2.80
C PRO A 216 7.03 11.57 3.72
N PHE A 217 7.45 10.43 3.15
CA PHE A 217 7.91 9.23 3.88
C PHE A 217 6.88 8.55 4.79
N GLY A 218 5.67 9.12 4.93
CA GLY A 218 4.58 8.57 5.72
C GLY A 218 4.18 7.18 5.24
N GLY A 219 4.12 6.94 3.93
CA GLY A 219 3.90 5.61 3.36
C GLY A 219 4.87 4.55 3.90
N ILE A 220 6.17 4.86 3.95
CA ILE A 220 7.21 3.92 4.37
C ILE A 220 7.10 3.62 5.87
N ALA A 221 6.92 4.65 6.70
CA ALA A 221 6.85 4.49 8.16
C ALA A 221 5.50 3.93 8.65
N VAL A 222 4.41 4.24 7.95
CA VAL A 222 3.05 3.92 8.39
C VAL A 222 2.57 2.61 7.80
N MET A 223 3.10 2.13 6.67
CA MET A 223 2.69 0.84 6.09
C MET A 223 2.83 -0.34 7.07
N PRO A 224 3.94 -0.53 7.81
CA PRO A 224 4.06 -1.60 8.81
C PRO A 224 2.99 -1.50 9.91
N ALA A 225 2.68 -0.28 10.34
CA ALA A 225 1.66 0.01 11.34
C ALA A 225 0.24 -0.20 10.79
N ALA A 226 0.01 0.12 9.52
CA ALA A 226 -1.25 -0.13 8.84
C ALA A 226 -1.50 -1.63 8.68
N VAL A 227 -0.48 -2.42 8.34
CA VAL A 227 -0.58 -3.89 8.30
C VAL A 227 -0.96 -4.43 9.68
N ALA A 228 -0.25 -4.03 10.75
CA ALA A 228 -0.58 -4.44 12.11
C ALA A 228 -1.99 -3.99 12.55
N GLY A 229 -2.36 -2.74 12.25
CA GLY A 229 -3.69 -2.19 12.53
C GLY A 229 -4.80 -2.93 11.81
N ALA A 230 -4.58 -3.32 10.56
CA ALA A 230 -5.52 -4.13 9.79
C ALA A 230 -5.69 -5.53 10.38
N THR A 231 -4.62 -6.14 10.90
CA THR A 231 -4.69 -7.42 11.64
C THR A 231 -5.51 -7.28 12.92
N TYR A 232 -5.28 -6.24 13.73
CA TYR A 232 -6.10 -5.98 14.93
C TYR A 232 -7.58 -5.79 14.57
N PHE A 233 -7.86 -5.05 13.51
CA PHE A 233 -9.22 -4.80 13.06
C PHE A 233 -9.90 -6.09 12.58
N ALA A 234 -9.23 -6.86 11.73
CA ALA A 234 -9.70 -8.16 11.26
C ALA A 234 -10.04 -9.10 12.43
N ARG A 235 -9.16 -9.17 13.43
CA ARG A 235 -9.34 -9.99 14.63
C ARG A 235 -10.56 -9.57 15.43
N GLU A 236 -10.70 -8.28 15.71
CA GLU A 236 -11.80 -7.78 16.53
C GLU A 236 -13.17 -7.96 15.87
N VAL A 237 -13.24 -7.83 14.54
CA VAL A 237 -14.48 -8.13 13.80
C VAL A 237 -14.81 -9.62 13.83
N LEU A 238 -13.81 -10.49 13.69
CA LEU A 238 -14.01 -11.94 13.81
C LEU A 238 -14.52 -12.33 15.19
N ASP A 239 -13.86 -11.84 16.24
CA ASP A 239 -14.23 -12.15 17.61
C ASP A 239 -15.65 -11.65 17.94
N ALA A 240 -16.05 -10.49 17.42
CA ALA A 240 -17.42 -9.98 17.54
C ALA A 240 -18.46 -10.87 16.81
N ALA A 241 -18.12 -11.37 15.62
CA ALA A 241 -19.01 -12.27 14.87
C ALA A 241 -19.20 -13.62 15.59
N PHE A 242 -18.14 -14.19 16.17
CA PHE A 242 -18.23 -15.43 16.95
C PHE A 242 -18.87 -15.25 18.33
N ALA A 243 -18.85 -14.05 18.91
CA ALA A 243 -19.50 -13.73 20.18
C ALA A 243 -21.02 -13.52 20.06
N THR A 244 -21.56 -13.38 18.85
CA THR A 244 -23.01 -13.23 18.65
C THR A 244 -23.67 -14.60 18.88
N PRO A 245 -24.48 -14.78 19.93
CA PRO A 245 -25.06 -16.09 20.22
C PRO A 245 -25.98 -16.51 19.08
N VAL A 246 -25.79 -17.72 18.56
CA VAL A 246 -26.85 -18.41 17.82
C VAL A 246 -28.03 -18.48 18.80
N SER A 247 -29.08 -17.71 18.56
CA SER A 247 -30.35 -17.85 19.28
C SER A 247 -30.75 -19.32 19.17
N ALA A 248 -30.67 -20.05 20.30
CA ALA A 248 -31.05 -21.44 20.38
C ALA A 248 -32.46 -21.59 19.79
N PRO A 249 -32.74 -22.62 18.96
CA PRO A 249 -34.08 -22.85 18.46
C PRO A 249 -35.01 -22.92 19.66
N ALA A 250 -36.09 -22.14 19.63
CA ALA A 250 -37.13 -22.18 20.66
C ALA A 250 -37.49 -23.65 20.90
N GLY A 251 -37.27 -24.13 22.12
CA GLY A 251 -37.61 -25.50 22.49
C GLY A 251 -39.08 -25.77 22.15
N PRO A 252 -39.44 -27.02 21.81
CA PRO A 252 -40.81 -27.36 21.46
C PRO A 252 -41.77 -26.89 22.57
N PRO A 253 -42.99 -26.45 22.22
CA PRO A 253 -43.94 -25.91 23.18
C PRO A 253 -44.16 -26.94 24.29
N VAL A 254 -43.96 -26.51 25.53
CA VAL A 254 -44.31 -27.28 26.73
C VAL A 254 -45.83 -27.43 26.71
N ILE A 255 -46.31 -28.63 26.40
CA ILE A 255 -47.72 -28.99 26.57
C ILE A 255 -47.88 -29.33 28.04
N ASP A 256 -48.51 -28.42 28.80
CA ASP A 256 -48.89 -28.72 30.18
C ASP A 256 -49.90 -29.88 30.20
N PRO A 257 -49.74 -30.86 31.10
CA PRO A 257 -50.73 -31.93 31.25
C PRO A 257 -52.08 -31.35 31.74
N PRO A 258 -53.20 -31.96 31.32
CA PRO A 258 -54.52 -31.52 31.74
C PRO A 258 -54.61 -31.52 33.27
N GLN A 259 -55.08 -30.40 33.81
CA GLN A 259 -55.46 -30.27 35.21
C GLN A 259 -56.82 -30.97 35.35
N ASP A 260 -56.83 -32.09 36.08
CA ASP A 260 -58.06 -32.80 36.47
C ASP A 260 -58.93 -31.98 37.43
#